data_AF-A0A1S3ZQR5-F1
#
_entry.id   AF-A0A1S3ZQR5-F1
#
_cell.length_a   1.000
_cell.length_b   1.000
_cell.length_c   1.000
_cell.angle_alpha   90.00
_cell.angle_beta   90.00
_cell.angle_gamma   90.00
#
_symmetry.space_group_name_H-M   'P 1'
#
loop_
_entity.id
_entity.type
_entity.pdbx_description
1 polymer ?
#
loop_
_entity_poly.entity_id
_entity_poly.type
_entity_poly.pdbx_seq_one_letter_code
_entity_poly.pdbx_strand_id
1 'polypeptide(L)'
;MAGDKETHNTTNNLDSTNPLYMHPSESVGTTLVPVAFDGTGYRSWRWGVLRALSMKNKVGFITEKCKKPNTDDTTYNQWARYDDMVTSWIQNSLSNDLADSLQYVSDARELWQELKDRYDQTNGAKLYQLQKEINDLSHGALDITGYYTKIKRLWEELNTLNAHA
;
A
#
# COMPACT_ATOMS: atom_id res chain seq x y z
N MET A 1 -47.42 27.09 34.37
CA MET A 1 -46.32 27.44 33.45
C MET A 1 -45.27 26.35 33.56
N ALA A 2 -45.41 25.28 32.78
CA ALA A 2 -44.42 24.22 32.68
C ALA A 2 -43.42 24.65 31.61
N GLY A 3 -42.15 24.79 31.99
CA GLY A 3 -41.06 25.06 31.06
C GLY A 3 -40.57 23.73 30.50
N ASP A 4 -40.85 23.49 29.21
CA ASP A 4 -40.28 22.38 28.47
C ASP A 4 -38.78 22.64 28.27
N LYS A 5 -37.96 21.77 28.88
CA LYS A 5 -36.53 21.70 28.59
C LYS A 5 -36.38 20.94 27.28
N GLU A 6 -36.11 21.64 26.19
CA GLU A 6 -35.61 21.03 24.96
C GLU A 6 -34.24 20.40 25.23
N THR A 7 -34.24 19.09 25.44
CA THR A 7 -33.04 18.25 25.33
C THR A 7 -32.59 18.27 23.87
N HIS A 8 -31.56 19.05 23.57
CA HIS A 8 -30.80 18.91 22.34
C HIS A 8 -30.12 17.52 22.34
N ASN A 9 -30.75 16.58 21.63
CA ASN A 9 -30.08 15.35 21.21
C ASN A 9 -29.01 15.73 20.18
N THR A 10 -27.77 15.89 20.64
CA THR A 10 -26.60 15.96 19.75
C THR A 10 -26.39 14.58 19.15
N THR A 11 -27.10 14.30 18.05
CA THR A 11 -26.70 13.24 17.12
C THR A 11 -25.29 13.58 16.65
N ASN A 12 -24.29 12.83 17.14
CA ASN A 12 -22.92 12.81 16.64
C ASN A 12 -22.92 12.33 15.19
N ASN A 13 -23.32 13.21 14.27
CA ASN A 13 -23.23 12.96 12.85
C ASN A 13 -21.76 13.18 12.49
N LEU A 14 -20.99 12.09 12.43
CA LEU A 14 -19.63 12.11 11.91
C LEU A 14 -19.67 12.78 10.53
N ASP A 15 -19.01 13.93 10.42
CA ASP A 15 -18.94 14.65 9.16
C ASP A 15 -18.29 13.77 8.09
N SER A 16 -18.76 13.86 6.85
CA SER A 16 -18.30 13.07 5.70
C SER A 16 -16.80 13.21 5.40
N THR A 17 -16.18 14.25 5.96
CA THR A 17 -14.76 14.57 5.88
C THR A 17 -13.92 13.85 6.94
N ASN A 18 -14.55 13.24 7.95
CA ASN A 18 -13.86 12.53 9.02
C ASN A 18 -13.26 11.22 8.47
N PRO A 19 -11.97 10.91 8.72
CA PRO A 19 -11.36 9.64 8.34
C PRO A 19 -12.12 8.40 8.90
N LEU A 20 -12.79 8.56 10.04
CA LEU A 20 -13.64 7.58 10.70
C LEU A 20 -15.10 7.59 10.22
N TYR A 21 -15.40 8.22 9.08
CA TYR A 21 -16.69 8.09 8.42
C TYR A 21 -16.68 6.86 7.48
N MET A 22 -17.72 6.02 7.57
CA MET A 22 -17.93 4.87 6.67
C MET A 22 -18.97 5.25 5.65
N HIS A 23 -18.59 5.34 4.39
CA HIS A 23 -19.57 5.54 3.35
C HIS A 23 -20.33 4.22 3.09
N PRO A 24 -21.66 4.20 2.94
CA PRO A 24 -22.43 2.96 2.74
C PRO A 24 -22.02 2.12 1.52
N SER A 25 -21.29 2.70 0.56
CA SER A 25 -20.75 1.99 -0.60
C SER A 25 -19.41 1.31 -0.35
N GLU A 26 -18.79 1.51 0.82
CA GLU A 26 -17.53 0.86 1.18
C GLU A 26 -17.82 -0.56 1.66
N SER A 27 -17.28 -1.54 0.94
CA SER A 27 -17.36 -2.95 1.30
C SER A 27 -15.97 -3.57 1.26
N VAL A 28 -15.75 -4.60 2.07
CA VAL A 28 -14.48 -5.35 2.12
C VAL A 28 -14.15 -5.98 0.76
N GLY A 29 -15.16 -6.33 -0.03
CA GLY A 29 -14.98 -6.86 -1.40
C GLY A 29 -14.58 -5.82 -2.45
N THR A 30 -14.40 -4.55 -2.08
CA THR A 30 -13.94 -3.52 -3.02
C THR A 30 -12.46 -3.72 -3.32
N THR A 31 -12.15 -4.06 -4.57
CA THR A 31 -10.76 -4.17 -5.05
C THR A 31 -10.10 -2.80 -5.14
N LEU A 32 -8.95 -2.60 -4.47
CA LEU A 32 -8.18 -1.35 -4.55
C LEU A 32 -7.50 -1.17 -5.91
N VAL A 33 -6.95 -2.26 -6.44
CA VAL A 33 -6.18 -2.30 -7.69
C VAL A 33 -6.57 -3.55 -8.48
N PRO A 34 -6.78 -3.43 -9.81
CA PRO A 34 -7.35 -4.52 -10.61
C PRO A 34 -6.41 -5.72 -10.78
N VAL A 35 -5.10 -5.51 -10.59
CA VAL A 35 -4.07 -6.55 -10.69
C VAL A 35 -3.47 -6.77 -9.31
N ALA A 36 -3.53 -8.02 -8.85
CA ALA A 36 -2.96 -8.43 -7.58
C ALA A 36 -1.43 -8.35 -7.62
N PHE A 37 -0.81 -7.91 -6.53
CA PHE A 37 0.64 -7.85 -6.41
C PHE A 37 1.23 -9.23 -6.15
N ASP A 38 2.14 -9.65 -7.01
CA ASP A 38 2.83 -10.95 -6.97
C ASP A 38 4.31 -10.82 -6.57
N GLY A 39 4.74 -9.63 -6.14
CA GLY A 39 6.14 -9.32 -5.86
C GLY A 39 6.81 -8.50 -6.97
N THR A 40 6.21 -8.40 -8.16
CA THR A 40 6.71 -7.58 -9.27
C THR A 40 5.96 -6.25 -9.41
N GLY A 41 6.64 -5.18 -9.81
CA GLY A 41 5.99 -3.88 -10.04
C GLY A 41 5.52 -3.15 -8.78
N TYR A 42 6.21 -3.34 -7.64
CA TYR A 42 5.83 -2.78 -6.34
C TYR A 42 5.48 -1.29 -6.36
N ARG A 43 6.22 -0.43 -7.11
CA ARG A 43 5.90 1.00 -7.21
C ARG A 43 4.52 1.24 -7.82
N SER A 44 4.22 0.61 -8.95
CA SER A 44 2.94 0.75 -9.65
C SER A 44 1.78 0.31 -8.76
N TRP A 45 1.93 -0.86 -8.11
CA TRP A 45 0.94 -1.36 -7.14
C TRP A 45 0.78 -0.39 -5.96
N ARG A 46 1.89 0.01 -5.32
CA ARG A 46 1.92 0.93 -4.18
C ARG A 46 1.23 2.25 -4.51
N TRP A 47 1.50 2.82 -5.68
CA TRP A 47 0.87 4.03 -6.16
C TRP A 47 -0.64 3.85 -6.39
N GLY A 48 -1.06 2.71 -6.95
CA GLY A 48 -2.46 2.36 -7.12
C GLY A 48 -3.20 2.28 -5.80
N VAL A 49 -2.65 1.55 -4.83
CA VAL A 49 -3.20 1.43 -3.46
C VAL A 49 -3.29 2.79 -2.78
N LEU A 50 -2.22 3.60 -2.82
CA LEU A 50 -2.23 4.94 -2.23
C LEU A 50 -3.33 5.84 -2.84
N ARG A 51 -3.52 5.79 -4.15
CA ARG A 51 -4.57 6.55 -4.84
C ARG A 51 -5.96 6.07 -4.44
N ALA A 52 -6.18 4.76 -4.39
CA ALA A 52 -7.46 4.17 -3.99
C ALA A 52 -7.83 4.54 -2.55
N LEU A 53 -6.88 4.45 -1.61
CA LEU A 53 -7.08 4.85 -0.22
C LEU A 53 -7.28 6.37 -0.08
N SER A 54 -6.64 7.18 -0.92
CA SER A 54 -6.81 8.64 -0.93
C SER A 54 -8.23 9.03 -1.30
N MET A 55 -8.80 8.41 -2.34
CA MET A 55 -10.19 8.64 -2.74
C MET A 55 -11.20 8.27 -1.64
N LYS A 56 -10.80 7.38 -0.72
CA LYS A 56 -11.61 6.90 0.41
C LYS A 56 -11.32 7.63 1.73
N ASN A 57 -10.40 8.60 1.72
CA ASN A 57 -9.90 9.29 2.91
C ASN A 57 -9.32 8.33 3.99
N LYS A 58 -8.64 7.26 3.57
CA LYS A 58 -8.08 6.21 4.47
C LYS A 58 -6.56 6.13 4.48
N VAL A 59 -5.85 7.00 3.76
CA VAL A 59 -4.36 7.03 3.77
C VAL A 59 -3.78 7.23 5.17
N GLY A 60 -4.52 7.86 6.08
CA GLY A 60 -4.07 8.09 7.45
C GLY A 60 -3.80 6.82 8.25
N PHE A 61 -4.48 5.71 7.94
CA PHE A 61 -4.28 4.42 8.61
C PHE A 61 -2.90 3.82 8.33
N ILE A 62 -2.34 4.07 7.14
CA ILE A 62 -1.00 3.58 6.75
C ILE A 62 0.13 4.61 6.93
N THR A 63 -0.19 5.88 7.24
CA THR A 63 0.80 7.00 7.32
C THR A 63 0.94 7.64 8.70
N GLU A 64 0.59 6.91 9.78
CA GLU A 64 0.62 7.39 11.18
C GLU A 64 -0.28 8.58 11.53
N LYS A 65 -1.00 9.14 10.55
CA LYS A 65 -1.91 10.28 10.77
C LYS A 65 -3.16 9.87 11.54
N CYS A 66 -3.66 8.65 11.35
CA CYS A 66 -4.77 8.08 12.12
C CYS A 66 -4.22 7.11 13.17
N LYS A 67 -3.74 7.65 14.30
CA LYS A 67 -3.17 6.83 15.37
C LYS A 67 -4.22 5.94 16.03
N LYS A 68 -3.80 4.73 16.40
CA LYS A 68 -4.58 3.81 17.21
C LYS A 68 -4.97 4.46 18.54
N PRO A 69 -6.27 4.63 18.83
CA PRO A 69 -6.74 5.16 20.12
C PRO A 69 -6.43 4.19 21.26
N ASN A 70 -6.52 4.67 22.49
CA ASN A 70 -6.51 3.80 23.66
C ASN A 70 -7.75 2.89 23.66
N THR A 71 -7.63 1.69 24.21
CA THR A 71 -8.73 0.71 24.26
C THR A 71 -9.96 1.19 25.02
N ASP A 72 -9.77 2.13 25.95
CA ASP A 72 -10.85 2.72 26.75
C ASP A 72 -11.56 3.89 26.04
N ASP A 73 -11.07 4.31 24.87
CA ASP A 73 -11.66 5.39 24.08
C ASP A 73 -12.94 4.90 23.38
N THR A 74 -14.00 5.72 23.41
CA THR A 74 -15.27 5.42 22.75
C THR A 74 -15.13 5.27 21.23
N THR A 75 -14.07 5.84 20.65
CA THR A 75 -13.74 5.76 19.22
C THR A 75 -12.92 4.52 18.84
N TYR A 76 -12.39 3.77 19.82
CA TYR A 76 -11.52 2.60 19.57
C TYR A 76 -12.19 1.55 18.70
N ASN A 77 -13.39 1.12 19.08
CA ASN A 77 -14.14 0.09 18.36
C ASN A 77 -14.50 0.51 16.93
N GLN A 78 -14.61 1.81 16.69
CA GLN A 78 -14.84 2.34 15.36
C GLN A 78 -13.55 2.37 14.56
N TRP A 79 -12.46 2.89 15.14
CA TRP A 79 -11.13 2.89 14.53
C TRP A 79 -10.69 1.47 14.14
N ALA A 80 -10.85 0.49 15.03
CA ALA A 80 -10.46 -0.91 14.80
C ALA A 80 -11.15 -1.52 13.57
N ARG A 81 -12.45 -1.27 13.39
CA ARG A 81 -13.18 -1.74 12.21
C ARG A 81 -12.65 -1.15 10.91
N TYR A 82 -12.24 0.12 10.92
CA TYR A 82 -11.64 0.74 9.74
C TYR A 82 -10.25 0.20 9.45
N ASP A 83 -9.46 -0.02 10.50
CA ASP A 83 -8.15 -0.63 10.36
C ASP A 83 -8.26 -2.05 9.77
N ASP A 84 -9.18 -2.88 10.29
CA ASP A 84 -9.47 -4.22 9.75
C ASP A 84 -9.90 -4.15 8.27
N MET A 85 -10.72 -3.16 7.90
CA MET A 85 -11.17 -2.97 6.52
C MET A 85 -10.02 -2.56 5.60
N VAL A 86 -9.16 -1.63 6.02
CA VAL A 86 -7.99 -1.21 5.24
C VAL A 86 -6.99 -2.38 5.11
N THR A 87 -6.77 -3.12 6.19
CA THR A 87 -5.94 -4.34 6.20
C THR A 87 -6.47 -5.35 5.19
N SER A 88 -7.77 -5.64 5.23
CA SER A 88 -8.43 -6.56 4.29
C SER A 88 -8.30 -6.09 2.84
N TRP A 89 -8.48 -4.79 2.57
CA TRP A 89 -8.31 -4.24 1.23
C TRP A 89 -6.88 -4.37 0.70
N ILE A 90 -5.87 -4.17 1.56
CA ILE A 90 -4.48 -4.36 1.17
C ILE A 90 -4.22 -5.85 0.92
N GLN A 91 -4.64 -6.75 1.82
CA GLN A 91 -4.48 -8.21 1.66
C GLN A 91 -5.15 -8.72 0.37
N ASN A 92 -6.38 -8.28 0.09
CA ASN A 92 -7.12 -8.64 -1.13
C ASN A 92 -6.47 -8.09 -2.41
N SER A 93 -5.53 -7.16 -2.30
CA SER A 93 -4.75 -6.64 -3.42
C SER A 93 -3.43 -7.38 -3.66
N LEU A 94 -3.14 -8.41 -2.86
CA LEU A 94 -1.97 -9.27 -2.97
C LEU A 94 -2.36 -10.59 -3.66
N SER A 95 -1.37 -11.26 -4.25
CA SER A 95 -1.49 -12.66 -4.63
C SER A 95 -1.68 -13.54 -3.39
N ASN A 96 -2.31 -14.71 -3.56
CA ASN A 96 -2.63 -15.62 -2.45
C ASN A 96 -1.37 -15.97 -1.63
N ASP A 97 -0.26 -16.30 -2.29
CA ASP A 97 0.99 -16.67 -1.61
C ASP A 97 1.51 -15.53 -0.72
N LEU A 98 1.40 -14.28 -1.17
CA LEU A 98 1.82 -13.11 -0.40
C LEU A 98 0.84 -12.79 0.72
N ALA A 99 -0.47 -12.89 0.45
CA ALA A 99 -1.52 -12.69 1.44
C ALA A 99 -1.37 -13.69 2.61
N ASP A 100 -1.14 -14.97 2.31
CA ASP A 100 -0.91 -16.03 3.29
C ASP A 100 0.34 -15.73 4.14
N SER A 101 1.42 -15.24 3.52
CA SER A 101 2.65 -14.88 4.22
C SER A 101 2.49 -13.68 5.19
N LEU A 102 1.42 -12.90 5.03
CA LEU A 102 1.14 -11.66 5.77
C LEU A 102 -0.20 -11.73 6.54
N GLN A 103 -0.80 -12.92 6.66
CA GLN A 103 -2.15 -13.06 7.22
C GLN A 103 -2.24 -12.69 8.71
N TYR A 104 -1.12 -12.78 9.44
CA TYR A 104 -1.06 -12.57 10.90
C TYR A 104 -0.63 -11.16 11.29
N VAL A 105 -0.44 -10.26 10.32
CA VAL A 105 -0.07 -8.88 10.60
C VAL A 105 -1.23 -8.16 11.29
N SER A 106 -0.91 -7.40 12.35
CA SER A 106 -1.89 -6.99 13.36
C SER A 106 -2.76 -5.80 12.95
N ASP A 107 -2.20 -4.90 12.14
CA ASP A 107 -2.88 -3.68 11.70
C ASP A 107 -2.42 -3.22 10.31
N ALA A 108 -3.17 -2.29 9.72
CA ALA A 108 -2.94 -1.84 8.35
C ALA A 108 -1.58 -1.16 8.18
N ARG A 109 -1.08 -0.51 9.23
CA ARG A 109 0.21 0.19 9.21
C ARG A 109 1.36 -0.82 9.23
N GLU A 110 1.31 -1.79 10.11
CA GLU A 110 2.30 -2.86 10.19
C GLU A 110 2.39 -3.60 8.84
N LEU A 111 1.23 -3.93 8.25
CA LEU A 111 1.16 -4.60 6.95
C LEU A 111 1.80 -3.75 5.84
N TRP A 112 1.46 -2.46 5.81
CA TRP A 112 2.03 -1.54 4.85
C TRP A 112 3.55 -1.39 5.00
N GLN A 113 4.04 -1.38 6.23
CA GLN A 113 5.46 -1.24 6.52
C GLN A 113 6.23 -2.50 6.15
N GLU A 114 5.72 -3.71 6.43
CA GLU A 114 6.36 -4.96 6.00
C GLU A 114 6.46 -5.05 4.47
N LEU A 115 5.40 -4.69 3.75
CA LEU A 115 5.40 -4.66 2.29
C LEU A 115 6.43 -3.67 1.76
N LYS A 116 6.56 -2.51 2.40
CA LYS A 116 7.59 -1.54 2.06
C LYS A 116 8.98 -2.07 2.32
N ASP A 117 9.26 -2.61 3.48
CA ASP A 117 10.62 -3.07 3.81
C ASP A 117 11.05 -4.23 2.91
N ARG A 118 10.13 -5.14 2.57
CA ARG A 118 10.41 -6.30 1.72
C ARG A 118 10.61 -5.90 0.25
N TYR A 119 9.75 -5.05 -0.31
CA TYR A 119 9.70 -4.83 -1.76
C TYR A 119 10.23 -3.47 -2.24
N ASP A 120 10.36 -2.48 -1.36
CA ASP A 120 11.04 -1.22 -1.70
C ASP A 120 12.56 -1.45 -1.82
N GLN A 121 13.12 -2.29 -0.94
CA GLN A 121 14.54 -2.65 -0.94
C GLN A 121 14.93 -3.60 -2.07
N THR A 122 14.07 -4.58 -2.40
CA THR A 122 14.37 -5.57 -3.46
C THR A 122 14.59 -4.89 -4.80
N ASN A 123 13.85 -3.83 -5.11
CA ASN A 123 14.10 -3.01 -6.30
C ASN A 123 15.37 -2.17 -6.18
N GLY A 124 15.74 -1.69 -4.98
CA GLY A 124 17.01 -0.98 -4.76
C GLY A 124 18.24 -1.88 -4.93
N ALA A 125 18.22 -3.08 -4.36
CA ALA A 125 19.26 -4.09 -4.54
C ALA A 125 19.34 -4.53 -6.01
N LYS A 126 18.20 -4.73 -6.67
CA LYS A 126 18.15 -5.08 -8.10
C LYS A 126 18.65 -3.94 -9.00
N LEU A 127 18.31 -2.69 -8.69
CA LEU A 127 18.82 -1.51 -9.37
C LEU A 127 20.34 -1.40 -9.22
N TYR A 128 20.86 -1.55 -8.00
CA TYR A 128 22.30 -1.54 -7.73
C TYR A 128 23.01 -2.69 -8.47
N GLN A 129 22.44 -3.90 -8.45
CA GLN A 129 22.99 -5.05 -9.16
C GLN A 129 23.04 -4.80 -10.67
N LEU A 130 21.99 -4.24 -11.28
CA LEU A 130 21.99 -3.89 -12.70
C LEU A 130 23.00 -2.79 -13.03
N GLN A 131 23.10 -1.75 -12.20
CA GLN A 131 24.11 -0.70 -12.36
C GLN A 131 25.53 -1.26 -12.26
N LYS A 132 25.76 -2.18 -11.31
CA LYS A 132 27.04 -2.86 -11.15
C LYS A 132 27.35 -3.75 -12.34
N GLU A 133 26.40 -4.57 -12.80
CA GLU A 133 26.59 -5.41 -13.99
C GLU A 133 26.87 -4.60 -15.24
N ILE A 134 26.25 -3.43 -15.40
CA ILE A 134 26.54 -2.51 -16.51
C ILE A 134 27.96 -1.92 -16.38
N ASN A 135 28.36 -1.49 -15.19
CA ASN A 135 29.70 -0.93 -14.96
C ASN A 135 30.82 -1.97 -15.11
N ASP A 136 30.56 -3.21 -14.68
CA ASP A 136 31.50 -4.33 -14.75
C ASP A 136 31.50 -4.97 -16.16
N LEU A 137 30.53 -4.64 -17.03
CA LEU A 137 30.44 -5.17 -18.38
C LEU A 137 31.57 -4.59 -19.24
N SER A 138 32.52 -5.44 -19.59
CA SER A 138 33.54 -5.15 -20.60
C SER A 138 33.40 -6.13 -21.77
N HIS A 139 33.85 -5.70 -22.96
CA HIS A 139 33.85 -6.54 -24.16
C HIS A 139 34.61 -7.85 -23.91
N GLY A 140 35.73 -7.81 -23.18
CA GLY A 140 36.42 -8.99 -22.64
C GLY A 140 36.64 -10.10 -23.67
N ALA A 141 36.07 -11.27 -23.40
CA ALA A 141 36.08 -12.45 -24.27
C ALA A 141 34.78 -12.66 -25.07
N LEU A 142 33.82 -11.73 -24.97
CA LEU A 142 32.59 -11.77 -25.77
C LEU A 142 32.90 -11.28 -27.19
N ASP A 143 32.13 -11.73 -28.17
CA ASP A 143 32.13 -11.08 -29.48
C ASP A 143 31.28 -9.79 -29.43
N ILE A 144 31.41 -8.96 -30.46
CA ILE A 144 30.70 -7.67 -30.57
C ILE A 144 29.19 -7.86 -30.39
N THR A 145 28.63 -8.91 -31.00
CA THR A 145 27.19 -9.20 -30.96
C THR A 145 26.76 -9.65 -29.57
N GLY A 146 27.52 -10.52 -28.90
CA GLY A 146 27.26 -10.97 -27.53
C GLY A 146 27.35 -9.84 -26.52
N TYR A 147 28.36 -8.98 -26.62
CA TYR A 147 28.46 -7.78 -25.79
C TYR A 147 27.28 -6.83 -25.99
N TYR A 148 26.95 -6.51 -27.25
CA TYR A 148 25.84 -5.61 -27.58
C TYR A 148 24.49 -6.16 -27.10
N THR A 149 24.27 -7.46 -27.24
CA THR A 149 23.02 -8.09 -26.79
C THR A 149 22.90 -8.04 -25.28
N LYS A 150 24.00 -8.28 -24.56
CA LYS A 150 24.03 -8.26 -23.10
C LYS A 150 23.82 -6.85 -22.53
N ILE A 151 24.48 -5.83 -23.11
CA ILE A 151 24.30 -4.44 -22.64
C ILE A 151 22.90 -3.91 -22.96
N LYS A 152 22.33 -4.28 -24.12
CA LYS A 152 20.97 -3.88 -24.50
C LYS A 152 19.92 -4.47 -23.55
N ARG A 153 20.04 -5.77 -23.22
CA ARG A 153 19.16 -6.43 -22.24
C ARG A 153 19.21 -5.76 -20.87
N LEU A 154 20.40 -5.45 -20.36
CA LEU A 154 20.57 -4.79 -19.06
C LEU A 154 19.97 -3.37 -19.06
N TRP A 155 20.12 -2.63 -20.15
CA TRP A 155 19.50 -1.31 -20.32
C TRP A 155 17.98 -1.37 -20.39
N GLU A 156 17.41 -2.36 -21.10
CA GLU A 156 15.97 -2.57 -21.13
C GLU A 156 15.43 -2.91 -19.73
N GLU A 157 16.10 -3.80 -19.00
CA GLU A 157 15.72 -4.14 -17.63
C GLU A 157 15.82 -2.94 -16.67
N LEU A 158 16.90 -2.14 -16.77
CA LEU A 158 17.05 -0.89 -16.01
C LEU A 158 15.98 0.14 -16.37
N ASN A 159 15.67 0.29 -17.65
CA ASN A 159 14.61 1.20 -18.12
C ASN A 159 13.23 0.73 -17.65
N THR A 160 12.94 -0.57 -17.57
CA THR A 160 11.66 -1.03 -16.98
C THR A 160 11.56 -0.71 -15.48
N LEU A 161 12.68 -0.80 -14.75
CA LEU A 161 12.74 -0.39 -13.34
C LEU A 161 12.62 1.15 -13.18
N ASN A 162 13.10 1.93 -14.14
CA ASN A 162 13.18 3.40 -14.07
C ASN A 162 12.00 4.13 -14.76
N ALA A 163 11.38 3.56 -15.79
CA ALA A 163 10.18 4.11 -16.45
C ALA A 163 8.91 3.92 -15.59
N HIS A 164 8.99 3.08 -14.57
CA HIS A 164 7.98 2.93 -13.53
C HIS A 164 8.44 3.54 -12.18
N ALA A 165 9.50 4.38 -12.21
CA ALA A 165 10.04 5.11 -11.07
C ALA A 165 9.39 6.49 -10.91
#